data_AF-A0A0N5BZB7-F1
#
_entry.id   AF-A0A0N5BZB7-F1
#
_cell.length_a   1.000
_cell.length_b   1.000
_cell.length_c   1.000
_cell.angle_alpha   90.00
_cell.angle_beta   90.00
_cell.angle_gamma   90.00
#
_symmetry.space_group_name_H-M   'P 1'
#
loop_
_entity.id
_entity.type
_entity.pdbx_description
1 polymer ?
#
loop_
_entity_poly.entity_id
_entity_poly.type
_entity_poly.pdbx_seq_one_letter_code
_entity_poly.pdbx_strand_id
1 'polypeptide(L)'
;KPHVSKKTLQKLSELGYETLPHPAYSPDLALTDFHFFKHLDNFLTEKIFRNDEEAKTAFEAFIESRTPDFYANGINKLVSRWQQCVDSNGCYFE
;
A
#
# COMPACT_ATOMS: atom_id res chain seq x y z
N LYS A 1 -16.50 -3.90 8.42
CA LYS A 1 -15.60 -3.91 7.24
C LYS A 1 -15.94 -2.74 6.32
N PRO A 2 -15.25 -1.59 6.45
CA PRO A 2 -15.60 -0.37 5.70
C PRO A 2 -15.41 -0.50 4.18
N HIS A 3 -14.35 -1.18 3.72
CA HIS A 3 -14.02 -1.30 2.30
C HIS A 3 -15.00 -2.13 1.46
N VAL A 4 -15.75 -3.05 2.08
CA VAL A 4 -16.75 -3.91 1.41
C VAL A 4 -18.19 -3.56 1.81
N SER A 5 -18.41 -2.38 2.40
CA SER A 5 -19.75 -1.94 2.77
C SER A 5 -20.58 -1.61 1.52
N LYS A 6 -21.92 -1.76 1.61
CA LYS A 6 -22.82 -1.40 0.51
C LYS A 6 -22.62 0.05 0.03
N LYS A 7 -22.44 0.99 0.97
CA LYS A 7 -22.20 2.40 0.67
C LYS A 7 -20.93 2.60 -0.15
N THR A 8 -19.84 1.92 0.22
CA THR A 8 -18.56 1.99 -0.49
C THR A 8 -18.66 1.40 -1.89
N LEU A 9 -19.23 0.19 -2.01
CA LEU A 9 -19.36 -0.50 -3.30
C LEU A 9 -20.25 0.27 -4.28
N GLN A 10 -21.37 0.83 -3.79
CA GLN A 10 -22.22 1.70 -4.60
C GLN A 10 -21.43 2.92 -5.10
N LYS A 11 -20.65 3.57 -4.23
CA LYS A 11 -19.87 4.74 -4.64
C LYS A 11 -18.79 4.40 -5.67
N LEU A 12 -18.11 3.26 -5.54
CA LEU A 12 -17.12 2.79 -6.51
C LEU A 12 -17.77 2.54 -7.89
N SER A 13 -18.96 1.93 -7.90
CA SER A 13 -19.73 1.71 -9.12
C SER A 13 -20.19 3.02 -9.77
N GLU A 14 -20.67 3.99 -8.99
CA GLU A 14 -21.07 5.31 -9.48
C GLU A 14 -19.91 6.08 -10.12
N LEU A 15 -18.70 5.90 -9.60
CA LEU A 15 -17.48 6.51 -10.11
C LEU A 15 -16.83 5.71 -11.27
N GLY A 16 -17.35 4.52 -11.58
CA GLY A 16 -16.82 3.66 -12.64
C GLY A 16 -15.48 2.99 -12.33
N TYR A 17 -15.11 2.86 -11.05
CA TYR A 17 -13.87 2.18 -10.66
C TYR A 17 -14.06 0.66 -10.62
N GLU A 18 -13.18 -0.05 -11.34
CA GLU A 18 -13.05 -1.50 -11.20
C GLU A 18 -12.35 -1.85 -9.88
N THR A 19 -12.90 -2.82 -9.16
CA THR A 19 -12.29 -3.34 -7.92
C THR A 19 -11.52 -4.61 -8.21
N LEU A 20 -10.19 -4.55 -8.11
CA LEU A 20 -9.34 -5.72 -8.24
C LEU A 20 -9.59 -6.72 -7.09
N PRO A 21 -9.65 -8.04 -7.36
CA PRO A 21 -9.75 -9.03 -6.32
C PRO A 21 -8.49 -9.01 -5.46
N HIS A 22 -8.66 -9.03 -4.14
CA HIS A 22 -7.56 -9.08 -3.17
C HIS A 22 -7.82 -10.21 -2.17
N PRO A 23 -6.94 -11.23 -2.10
CA PRO A 23 -7.08 -12.33 -1.15
C PRO A 23 -6.99 -11.84 0.30
N ALA A 24 -7.64 -12.56 1.21
CA ALA A 24 -7.58 -12.23 2.63
C ALA A 24 -6.18 -12.51 3.18
N TYR A 25 -5.70 -11.66 4.09
CA TYR A 25 -4.40 -11.79 4.75
C TYR A 25 -3.20 -11.75 3.79
N SER A 26 -3.26 -10.95 2.72
CA SER A 26 -2.15 -10.86 1.74
C SER A 26 -1.50 -9.47 1.68
N PRO A 27 -0.92 -8.97 2.79
CA PRO A 27 -0.20 -7.68 2.79
C PRO A 27 1.04 -7.71 1.88
N ASP A 28 1.62 -8.89 1.66
CA ASP A 28 2.68 -9.16 0.68
C ASP A 28 2.25 -8.87 -0.76
N LEU A 29 0.94 -8.82 -1.05
CA LEU A 29 0.36 -8.44 -2.35
C LEU A 29 -0.20 -7.02 -2.37
N ALA A 30 -0.22 -6.32 -1.24
CA ALA A 30 -0.71 -4.96 -1.14
C ALA A 30 0.46 -3.97 -1.30
N LEU A 31 0.45 -3.23 -2.42
CA LEU A 31 1.48 -2.21 -2.74
C LEU A 31 1.76 -1.26 -1.57
N THR A 32 0.70 -0.81 -0.91
CA THR A 32 0.82 0.13 0.20
C THR A 32 1.57 -0.50 1.38
N ASP A 33 1.39 -1.79 1.64
CA ASP A 33 2.01 -2.48 2.77
C ASP A 33 3.46 -2.87 2.44
N PHE A 34 3.70 -3.66 1.39
CA PHE A 34 5.06 -4.19 1.12
C PHE A 34 6.05 -3.15 0.60
N HIS A 35 5.58 -2.03 0.04
CA HIS A 35 6.42 -1.00 -0.56
C HIS A 35 6.28 0.35 0.12
N PHE A 36 5.12 0.99 0.09
CA PHE A 36 5.00 2.38 0.57
C PHE A 36 5.24 2.49 2.08
N PHE A 37 4.49 1.74 2.88
CA PHE A 37 4.60 1.76 4.34
C PHE A 37 5.93 1.19 4.82
N LYS A 38 6.47 0.14 4.19
CA LYS A 38 7.83 -0.32 4.48
C LYS A 38 8.88 0.79 4.41
N HIS A 39 8.81 1.66 3.39
CA HIS A 39 9.76 2.78 3.28
C HIS A 39 9.39 3.95 4.19
N LEU A 40 8.10 4.18 4.44
CA LEU A 40 7.64 5.18 5.39
C LEU A 40 8.11 4.83 6.81
N ASP A 41 7.93 3.60 7.26
CA ASP A 41 8.36 3.12 8.59
C ASP A 41 9.86 3.31 8.79
N ASN A 42 10.66 2.98 7.76
CA ASN A 42 12.10 3.25 7.78
C ASN A 42 12.41 4.75 7.89
N PHE A 43 11.65 5.61 7.20
CA PHE A 43 11.80 7.05 7.30
C PHE A 43 11.38 7.59 8.67
N LEU A 44 10.34 7.01 9.27
CA LEU A 44 9.79 7.41 10.56
C LEU A 44 10.57 6.84 11.75
N THR A 45 11.44 5.87 11.51
CA THR A 45 12.26 5.23 12.56
C THR A 45 12.99 6.28 13.39
N GLU A 46 12.92 6.15 14.71
CA GLU A 46 13.50 7.06 15.72
C GLU A 46 12.96 8.50 15.75
N LYS A 47 11.91 8.83 14.96
CA LYS A 47 11.24 10.12 15.08
C LYS A 47 10.23 10.12 16.23
N ILE A 48 10.21 11.22 17.00
CA ILE A 48 9.22 11.47 18.04
C ILE A 48 8.43 12.72 17.65
N PHE A 49 7.11 12.58 17.56
CA PHE A 49 6.19 13.68 17.25
C PHE A 49 5.47 14.14 18.51
N ARG A 50 5.41 15.44 18.73
CA ARG A 50 4.74 16.05 19.90
C ARG A 50 3.27 16.34 19.66
N ASN A 51 2.86 16.38 18.40
CA ASN A 51 1.50 16.66 17.96
C ASN A 51 1.27 16.13 16.54
N ASP A 52 0.02 16.14 16.12
CA ASP A 52 -0.40 15.67 14.80
C ASP A 52 0.20 16.48 13.65
N GLU A 53 0.50 17.76 13.85
CA GLU A 53 1.02 18.64 12.80
C GLU A 53 2.48 18.30 12.45
N GLU A 54 3.29 17.96 13.45
CA GLU A 54 4.64 17.44 13.24
C GLU A 54 4.60 16.10 12.47
N ALA A 55 3.64 15.22 12.78
CA ALA A 55 3.48 13.95 12.08
C ALA A 55 3.06 14.14 10.61
N LYS A 56 2.12 15.06 10.34
CA LYS A 56 1.71 15.42 8.97
C LYS A 56 2.86 16.01 8.17
N THR A 57 3.60 16.95 8.76
CA THR A 57 4.76 17.59 8.11
C THR A 57 5.81 16.53 7.74
N ALA A 58 6.06 15.56 8.62
CA ALA A 58 6.98 14.46 8.32
C ALA A 58 6.46 13.55 7.20
N PHE A 59 5.16 13.28 7.15
CA PHE A 59 4.54 12.50 6.08
C PHE A 59 4.60 13.21 4.72
N GLU A 60 4.33 14.52 4.69
CA GLU A 60 4.47 15.35 3.48
C GLU A 60 5.92 15.34 2.99
N ALA A 61 6.89 15.59 3.89
CA ALA A 61 8.30 15.52 3.56
C ALA A 61 8.72 14.13 3.02
N PHE A 62 8.13 13.05 3.55
CA PHE A 62 8.35 11.71 3.02
C PHE A 62 7.88 11.59 1.57
N ILE A 63 6.65 12.04 1.27
CA ILE A 63 6.08 11.99 -0.09
C ILE A 63 6.91 12.83 -1.07
N GLU A 64 7.25 14.06 -0.68
CA GLU A 64 8.04 14.98 -1.50
C GLU A 64 9.45 14.45 -1.80
N SER A 65 10.01 13.65 -0.89
CA SER A 65 11.32 13.01 -1.10
C SER A 65 11.30 11.81 -2.06
N ARG A 66 10.12 11.32 -2.50
CA ARG A 66 10.02 10.18 -3.41
C ARG A 66 9.98 10.64 -4.87
N THR A 67 10.78 9.99 -5.72
CA THR A 67 10.72 10.20 -7.17
C THR A 67 9.51 9.49 -7.78
N PRO A 68 9.07 9.85 -9.01
CA PRO A 68 8.06 9.09 -9.74
C PRO A 68 8.41 7.60 -9.86
N ASP A 69 9.69 7.29 -10.06
CA ASP A 69 10.20 5.91 -10.17
C ASP A 69 9.99 5.10 -8.89
N PHE A 70 9.98 5.74 -7.72
CA PHE A 70 9.67 5.05 -6.47
C PHE A 70 8.28 4.40 -6.53
N TYR A 71 7.28 5.13 -7.01
CA TYR A 71 5.90 4.63 -7.11
C TYR A 71 5.77 3.60 -8.24
N ALA A 72 6.37 3.88 -9.40
CA ALA A 72 6.35 2.97 -10.54
C ALA A 72 6.99 1.61 -10.21
N ASN A 73 8.13 1.62 -9.51
CA ASN A 73 8.81 0.40 -9.07
C ASN A 73 7.96 -0.44 -8.12
N GLY A 74 7.21 0.21 -7.22
CA GLY A 74 6.28 -0.49 -6.34
C GLY A 74 5.19 -1.22 -7.14
N ILE A 75 4.54 -0.52 -8.07
CA ILE A 75 3.48 -1.10 -8.92
C ILE A 75 4.04 -2.25 -9.77
N ASN A 76 5.20 -2.05 -10.40
CA ASN A 76 5.81 -3.06 -11.26
C ASN A 76 6.21 -4.34 -10.50
N LYS A 77 6.54 -4.24 -9.20
CA LYS A 77 6.81 -5.40 -8.34
C LYS A 77 5.59 -6.30 -8.09
N LEU A 78 4.36 -5.83 -8.34
CA LEU A 78 3.18 -6.68 -8.20
C LEU A 78 3.25 -7.90 -9.11
N VAL A 79 3.78 -7.75 -10.32
CA VAL A 79 3.87 -8.85 -11.30
C VAL A 79 4.73 -9.99 -10.75
N SER A 80 5.92 -9.68 -10.23
CA SER A 80 6.80 -10.71 -9.66
C SER A 80 6.23 -11.30 -8.37
N ARG A 81 5.56 -10.49 -7.54
CA ARG A 81 4.95 -10.97 -6.29
C ARG A 81 3.75 -11.89 -6.54
N TRP A 82 2.94 -11.61 -7.55
CA TRP A 82 1.89 -12.54 -7.98
C TRP A 82 2.47 -13.86 -8.46
N GLN A 83 3.59 -13.84 -9.19
CA GLN A 83 4.28 -15.06 -9.59
C GLN A 83 4.78 -15.85 -8.37
N GLN A 84 5.43 -15.18 -7.40
CA GLN A 84 5.89 -15.83 -6.16
C GLN A 84 4.74 -16.44 -5.35
N CYS A 85 3.57 -15.79 -5.31
CA CYS A 85 2.37 -16.32 -4.67
C CYS A 85 1.91 -17.63 -5.33
N VAL A 86 1.89 -17.67 -6.67
CA VAL A 86 1.55 -18.88 -7.43
C VAL A 86 2.58 -19.97 -7.20
N ASP A 87 3.87 -19.65 -7.29
CA ASP A 87 4.97 -20.60 -7.08
C ASP A 87 4.98 -21.18 -5.67
N SER A 88 4.51 -20.40 -4.69
CA SER A 88 4.37 -20.79 -3.28
C SER A 88 3.04 -21.48 -2.97
N ASN A 89 2.20 -21.78 -3.97
CA ASN A 89 0.85 -22.33 -3.80
C ASN A 89 -0.01 -21.52 -2.80
N GLY A 90 0.13 -20.21 -2.79
CA GLY A 90 -0.58 -19.29 -1.88
C GLY A 90 0.02 -19.18 -0.48
N CYS A 91 1.15 -19.84 -0.19
CA CYS A 91 1.92 -19.54 1.02
C CYS A 91 2.64 -18.19 0.91
N TYR A 92 2.94 -17.58 2.06
CA TYR A 92 3.76 -16.38 2.12
C TYR A 92 5.18 -16.62 1.59
N PHE A 93 5.78 -15.56 1.06
CA PHE A 93 7.12 -15.52 0.48
C PHE A 93 7.84 -14.23 0.87
N GLU A 94 9.15 -14.19 0.61
CA GLU A 94 9.99 -12.99 0.80
C GLU A 94 9.90 -12.01 -0.39
#